data_AF-A0A2G6KB06-F1
#
_entry.id   AF-A0A2G6KB06-F1
#
_cell.length_a   1.000
_cell.length_b   1.000
_cell.length_c   1.000
_cell.angle_alpha   90.00
_cell.angle_beta   90.00
_cell.angle_gamma   90.00
#
_symmetry.space_group_name_H-M   'P 1'
#
loop_
_entity.id
_entity.type
_entity.pdbx_description
1 polymer ?
#
loop_
_entity_poly.entity_id
_entity_poly.type
_entity_poly.pdbx_seq_one_letter_code
_entity_poly.pdbx_strand_id
1 'polypeptide(L)'
;MKRRCVLLTAALLVLTACGGGSVGGDRGKVVDLFIEGAAKQNLELDTACVNDLVKKLSDEDVATIVALGDTEDPQLSPEGEEIKWGIIACIDTDALVDRIMKELGPGAEDVVDAECLREAYKNLDPSAPDFETAMGNATMGCTTLDG
;
A
#
# COMPACT_ATOMS: atom_id res chain seq x y z
N MET A 1 44.94 -43.88 -11.79
CA MET A 1 45.00 -42.70 -12.70
C MET A 1 43.71 -41.92 -12.52
N LYS A 2 43.80 -40.75 -11.87
CA LYS A 2 43.38 -39.42 -12.38
C LYS A 2 41.88 -39.32 -12.77
N ARG A 3 41.07 -38.65 -11.91
CA ARG A 3 40.57 -37.25 -12.10
C ARG A 3 39.32 -37.24 -13.01
N ARG A 4 38.15 -36.70 -12.67
CA ARG A 4 37.78 -35.53 -11.84
C ARG A 4 36.26 -35.58 -11.55
N CYS A 5 35.87 -35.18 -10.34
CA CYS A 5 34.61 -34.51 -10.11
C CYS A 5 34.59 -33.21 -10.93
N VAL A 6 33.55 -32.99 -11.73
CA VAL A 6 33.21 -31.66 -12.22
C VAL A 6 31.81 -31.35 -11.71
N LEU A 7 31.80 -30.65 -10.58
CA LEU A 7 30.74 -29.77 -10.15
C LEU A 7 30.44 -28.80 -11.29
N LEU A 8 29.23 -28.82 -11.82
CA LEU A 8 28.74 -27.79 -12.74
C LEU A 8 28.01 -26.73 -11.90
N THR A 9 28.81 -25.75 -11.50
CA THR A 9 28.38 -24.43 -11.06
C THR A 9 27.84 -23.66 -12.27
N ALA A 10 26.57 -23.24 -12.20
CA ALA A 10 25.97 -22.10 -12.90
C ALA A 10 24.67 -21.81 -12.14
N ALA A 11 24.56 -20.87 -11.19
CA ALA A 11 24.83 -19.43 -11.24
C ALA A 11 24.23 -18.77 -12.49
N LEU A 12 23.37 -17.76 -12.23
CA LEU A 12 22.71 -16.82 -13.15
C LEU A 12 21.27 -17.19 -13.57
N LEU A 13 20.32 -17.01 -12.64
CA LEU A 13 19.05 -16.40 -13.00
C LEU A 13 19.10 -14.93 -12.56
N VAL A 14 19.26 -14.10 -13.58
CA VAL A 14 19.32 -12.64 -13.56
C VAL A 14 17.91 -12.11 -13.25
N LEU A 15 17.71 -11.54 -12.06
CA LEU A 15 16.56 -10.70 -11.69
C LEU A 15 17.00 -9.23 -11.52
N THR A 16 17.98 -8.78 -12.31
CA THR A 16 18.31 -7.35 -12.41
C THR A 16 17.51 -6.73 -13.54
N ALA A 17 16.29 -6.28 -13.25
CA ALA A 17 15.64 -5.19 -13.99
C ALA A 17 14.25 -4.85 -13.40
N CYS A 18 14.23 -4.17 -12.26
CA CYS A 18 13.33 -3.02 -12.09
C CYS A 18 14.17 -1.96 -11.36
N GLY A 19 14.92 -1.19 -12.14
CA GLY A 19 15.77 -0.11 -11.65
C GLY A 19 14.91 1.12 -11.42
N GLY A 20 14.70 1.49 -10.16
CA GLY A 20 14.00 2.69 -9.76
C GLY A 20 14.40 3.14 -8.35
N GLY A 21 15.64 3.58 -8.17
CA GLY A 21 16.04 4.46 -7.06
C GLY A 21 15.62 4.06 -5.64
N SER A 22 15.94 2.85 -5.19
CA SER A 22 15.57 2.39 -3.85
C SER A 22 16.54 2.93 -2.77
N VAL A 23 15.98 3.46 -1.69
CA VAL A 23 16.69 3.92 -0.49
C VAL A 23 17.35 2.69 0.15
N GLY A 24 18.67 2.51 -0.06
CA GLY A 24 19.35 1.23 0.14
C GLY A 24 19.06 0.51 1.47
N GLY A 25 18.63 -0.75 1.39
CA GLY A 25 18.35 -1.63 2.53
C GLY A 25 16.99 -2.32 2.42
N ASP A 26 16.61 -3.11 3.43
CA ASP A 26 15.31 -3.79 3.44
C ASP A 26 14.13 -2.81 3.55
N ARG A 27 14.31 -1.67 4.22
CA ARG A 27 13.31 -0.59 4.24
C ARG A 27 13.03 -0.01 2.85
N GLY A 28 14.05 0.17 2.01
CA GLY A 28 13.84 0.59 0.62
C GLY A 28 12.98 -0.40 -0.16
N LYS A 29 13.21 -1.70 0.03
CA LYS A 29 12.38 -2.75 -0.57
C LYS A 29 10.93 -2.68 -0.08
N VAL A 30 10.69 -2.38 1.20
CA VAL A 30 9.32 -2.20 1.72
C VAL A 30 8.64 -1.01 1.05
N VAL A 31 9.33 0.11 0.91
CA VAL A 31 8.81 1.29 0.17
C VAL A 31 8.46 0.90 -1.26
N ASP A 32 9.36 0.21 -1.95
CA ASP A 32 9.15 -0.25 -3.33
C ASP A 32 7.93 -1.19 -3.42
N LEU A 33 7.79 -2.15 -2.49
CA LEU A 33 6.64 -3.07 -2.43
C LEU A 33 5.31 -2.33 -2.29
N PHE A 34 5.24 -1.32 -1.41
CA PHE A 34 4.01 -0.53 -1.27
C PHE A 34 3.69 0.27 -2.53
N ILE A 35 4.69 0.92 -3.13
CA ILE A 35 4.52 1.71 -4.37
C ILE A 35 4.10 0.81 -5.53
N GLU A 36 4.76 -0.33 -5.72
CA GLU A 36 4.42 -1.29 -6.77
C GLU A 36 3.03 -1.91 -6.54
N GLY A 37 2.68 -2.19 -5.28
CA GLY A 37 1.35 -2.67 -4.89
C GLY A 37 0.23 -1.69 -5.23
N ALA A 38 0.41 -0.41 -4.89
CA ALA A 38 -0.54 0.65 -5.23
C ALA A 38 -0.65 0.86 -6.75
N ALA A 39 0.48 0.85 -7.47
CA ALA A 39 0.51 1.00 -8.92
C ALA A 39 -0.28 -0.10 -9.63
N LYS A 40 -0.27 -1.35 -9.13
CA LYS A 40 -1.11 -2.45 -9.65
C LYS A 40 -2.62 -2.15 -9.53
N GLN A 41 -3.00 -1.30 -8.58
CA GLN A 41 -4.36 -0.80 -8.40
C GLN A 41 -4.63 0.52 -9.13
N ASN A 42 -3.69 1.02 -9.95
CA ASN A 42 -3.75 2.36 -10.55
C ASN A 42 -3.86 3.49 -9.51
N LEU A 43 -3.25 3.29 -8.34
CA LEU A 43 -3.12 4.30 -7.30
C LEU A 43 -1.66 4.75 -7.24
N GLU A 44 -1.45 6.03 -6.99
CA GLU A 44 -0.12 6.60 -6.77
C GLU A 44 0.05 6.90 -5.29
N LEU A 45 1.14 6.41 -4.71
CA LEU A 45 1.53 6.72 -3.34
C LEU A 45 2.58 7.84 -3.33
N ASP A 46 2.43 8.79 -2.43
CA ASP A 46 3.49 9.75 -2.13
C ASP A 46 4.69 9.01 -1.52
N THR A 47 5.76 8.91 -2.31
CA THR A 47 6.98 8.20 -1.93
C THR A 47 7.62 8.77 -0.67
N ALA A 48 7.55 10.08 -0.44
CA ALA A 48 8.11 10.68 0.78
C ALA A 48 7.27 10.32 2.01
N CYS A 49 5.94 10.35 1.88
CA CYS A 49 5.02 9.89 2.92
C CYS A 49 5.25 8.43 3.29
N VAL A 50 5.34 7.53 2.29
CA VAL A 50 5.60 6.10 2.53
C VAL A 50 6.97 5.89 3.19
N ASN A 51 8.01 6.62 2.75
CA ASN A 51 9.32 6.56 3.39
C ASN A 51 9.26 6.95 4.88
N ASP A 52 8.49 7.97 5.23
CA ASP A 52 8.35 8.42 6.63
C ASP A 52 7.57 7.44 7.49
N LEU A 53 6.59 6.72 6.92
CA LEU A 53 5.93 5.61 7.60
C LEU A 53 6.89 4.43 7.81
N VAL A 54 7.59 3.99 6.77
CA VAL A 54 8.49 2.83 6.85
C VAL A 54 9.64 3.05 7.84
N LYS A 55 10.05 4.30 8.09
CA LYS A 55 11.02 4.63 9.15
C LYS A 55 10.52 4.30 10.57
N LYS A 56 9.21 4.24 10.78
CA LYS A 56 8.60 3.90 12.07
C LYS A 56 8.51 2.39 12.31
N LEU A 57 8.65 1.57 11.27
CA LEU A 57 8.65 0.11 11.42
C LEU A 57 9.86 -0.39 12.19
N SER A 58 9.61 -1.38 13.03
CA SER A 58 10.65 -2.21 13.62
C SER A 58 11.41 -2.97 12.53
N ASP A 59 12.66 -3.35 12.81
CA ASP A 59 13.43 -4.16 11.86
C ASP A 59 12.78 -5.53 11.61
N GLU A 60 12.04 -6.07 12.60
CA GLU A 60 11.30 -7.33 12.51
C GLU A 60 10.10 -7.22 11.56
N ASP A 61 9.32 -6.13 11.64
CA ASP A 61 8.21 -5.88 10.71
C ASP A 61 8.73 -5.67 9.28
N VAL A 62 9.82 -4.92 9.12
CA VAL A 62 10.47 -4.73 7.81
C VAL A 62 10.88 -6.07 7.21
N ALA A 63 11.55 -6.93 7.99
CA ALA A 63 11.96 -8.25 7.53
C ALA A 63 10.74 -9.13 7.17
N THR A 64 9.66 -9.04 7.95
CA THR A 64 8.41 -9.78 7.73
C THR A 64 7.73 -9.36 6.42
N ILE A 65 7.59 -8.05 6.18
CA ILE A 65 7.01 -7.51 4.95
C ILE A 65 7.85 -7.92 3.73
N VAL A 66 9.18 -7.78 3.81
CA VAL A 66 10.08 -8.19 2.72
C VAL A 66 10.01 -9.68 2.44
N ALA A 67 9.85 -10.52 3.47
CA ALA A 67 9.77 -11.97 3.31
C ALA A 67 8.45 -12.42 2.66
N LEU A 68 7.34 -11.75 2.97
CA LEU A 68 6.01 -12.10 2.46
C LEU A 68 5.71 -11.46 1.09
N GLY A 69 6.33 -10.32 0.79
CA GLY A 69 6.11 -9.58 -0.46
C GLY A 69 4.62 -9.28 -0.68
N ASP A 70 4.12 -9.63 -1.86
CA ASP A 70 2.74 -9.33 -2.29
C ASP A 70 1.74 -10.46 -1.98
N THR A 71 2.18 -11.53 -1.31
CA THR A 71 1.47 -12.84 -1.37
C THR A 71 0.53 -13.12 -0.19
N GLU A 72 0.75 -12.49 0.97
CA GLU A 72 -0.05 -12.70 2.17
C GLU A 72 -0.18 -11.39 2.97
N ASP A 73 -1.28 -11.22 3.72
CA ASP A 73 -1.42 -10.13 4.68
C ASP A 73 -0.44 -10.38 5.84
N PRO A 74 0.64 -9.60 5.98
CA PRO A 74 1.61 -9.83 7.03
C PRO A 74 0.97 -9.64 8.40
N GLN A 75 1.19 -10.62 9.28
CA GLN A 75 0.94 -10.42 10.71
C GLN A 75 2.03 -9.50 11.23
N LEU A 76 1.70 -8.22 11.37
CA LEU A 76 2.60 -7.20 11.86
C LEU A 76 2.42 -6.99 13.36
N SER A 77 3.40 -6.35 13.99
CA SER A 77 3.22 -5.77 15.31
C SER A 77 2.06 -4.76 15.32
N PRO A 78 1.54 -4.36 16.50
CA PRO A 78 0.57 -3.27 16.60
C PRO A 78 1.04 -2.00 15.87
N GLU A 79 2.34 -1.68 15.96
CA GLU A 79 2.95 -0.56 15.24
C GLU A 79 2.92 -0.74 13.71
N GLY A 80 3.06 -1.96 13.21
CA GLY A 80 2.93 -2.25 11.79
C GLY A 80 1.47 -2.29 11.30
N GLU A 81 0.51 -2.63 12.17
CA GLU A 81 -0.92 -2.49 11.85
C GLU A 81 -1.32 -1.01 11.66
N GLU A 82 -0.79 -0.09 12.48
CA GLU A 82 -1.00 1.35 12.31
C GLU A 82 -0.52 1.86 10.94
N ILE A 83 0.52 1.23 10.37
CA ILE A 83 1.01 1.59 9.03
C ILE A 83 0.03 1.23 7.94
N LYS A 84 -0.80 0.18 8.09
CA LYS A 84 -1.82 -0.17 7.08
C LYS A 84 -2.72 1.03 6.78
N TRP A 85 -3.15 1.74 7.83
CA TRP A 85 -3.94 2.96 7.70
C TRP A 85 -3.11 4.17 7.27
N GLY A 86 -1.88 4.29 7.77
CA GLY A 86 -0.94 5.32 7.33
C GLY A 86 -0.69 5.30 5.82
N ILE A 87 -0.55 4.12 5.21
CA ILE A 87 -0.31 3.98 3.77
C ILE A 87 -1.47 4.57 2.95
N ILE A 88 -2.72 4.39 3.40
CA ILE A 88 -3.90 4.97 2.73
C ILE A 88 -3.82 6.49 2.71
N ALA A 89 -3.31 7.11 3.78
CA ALA A 89 -3.11 8.55 3.84
C ALA A 89 -2.03 9.08 2.89
N CYS A 90 -1.14 8.20 2.41
CA CYS A 90 -0.17 8.54 1.38
C CYS A 90 -0.74 8.46 -0.03
N ILE A 91 -1.99 8.02 -0.21
CA ILE A 91 -2.69 8.01 -1.50
C ILE A 91 -3.32 9.39 -1.73
N ASP A 92 -3.26 9.89 -2.95
CA ASP A 92 -4.04 11.06 -3.34
C ASP A 92 -5.54 10.79 -3.15
N THR A 93 -6.20 11.62 -2.33
CA THR A 93 -7.61 11.40 -1.97
C THR A 93 -8.53 11.43 -3.18
N ASP A 94 -8.25 12.29 -4.16
CA ASP A 94 -9.09 12.40 -5.35
C ASP A 94 -8.95 11.13 -6.21
N ALA A 95 -7.72 10.61 -6.39
CA ALA A 95 -7.47 9.33 -7.06
C ALA A 95 -8.09 8.14 -6.32
N LEU A 96 -8.06 8.12 -4.98
CA LEU A 96 -8.71 7.09 -4.17
C LEU A 96 -10.22 7.08 -4.38
N VAL A 97 -10.86 8.25 -4.32
CA VAL A 97 -12.31 8.36 -4.55
C VAL A 97 -12.66 7.97 -5.99
N ASP A 98 -11.90 8.43 -6.98
CA ASP A 98 -12.12 8.04 -8.39
C ASP A 98 -12.03 6.53 -8.58
N ARG A 99 -11.11 5.86 -7.88
CA ARG A 99 -11.01 4.39 -7.89
C ARG A 99 -12.23 3.74 -7.24
N ILE A 100 -12.70 4.23 -6.09
CA ILE A 100 -13.90 3.73 -5.41
C ILE A 100 -15.12 3.85 -6.34
N MET A 101 -15.33 5.01 -6.95
CA MET A 101 -16.44 5.23 -7.89
C MET A 101 -16.35 4.29 -9.10
N LYS A 102 -15.13 4.06 -9.60
CA LYS A 102 -14.89 3.12 -10.70
C LYS A 102 -15.20 1.67 -10.32
N GLU A 103 -14.90 1.25 -9.08
CA GLU A 103 -15.18 -0.10 -8.59
C GLU A 103 -16.67 -0.33 -8.33
N LEU A 104 -17.39 0.68 -7.84
CA LEU A 104 -18.85 0.66 -7.73
C LEU A 104 -19.52 0.57 -9.11
N GLY A 105 -18.86 1.09 -10.14
CA GLY A 105 -19.25 0.92 -11.54
C GLY A 105 -20.31 1.93 -12.01
N PRO A 106 -20.94 1.68 -13.17
CA PRO A 106 -21.98 2.57 -13.70
C PRO A 106 -23.15 2.72 -12.71
N GLY A 107 -23.50 3.96 -12.38
CA GLY A 107 -24.54 4.26 -11.37
C GLY A 107 -23.99 4.52 -9.96
N ALA A 108 -22.66 4.48 -9.76
CA ALA A 108 -22.05 4.86 -8.49
C ALA A 108 -22.45 6.27 -8.03
N GLU A 109 -22.57 7.21 -8.96
CA GLU A 109 -22.98 8.60 -8.68
C GLU A 109 -24.43 8.72 -8.19
N ASP A 110 -25.28 7.71 -8.46
CA ASP A 110 -26.66 7.70 -7.97
C ASP A 110 -26.76 7.25 -6.50
N VAL A 111 -25.70 6.60 -5.99
CA VAL A 111 -25.67 6.00 -4.65
C VAL A 111 -24.63 6.64 -3.72
N VAL A 112 -23.60 7.29 -4.28
CA VAL A 112 -22.50 7.92 -3.53
C VAL A 112 -22.22 9.30 -4.12
N ASP A 113 -22.27 10.32 -3.26
CA ASP A 113 -21.79 11.66 -3.58
C ASP A 113 -20.27 11.69 -3.52
N ALA A 114 -19.64 11.71 -4.70
CA ALA A 114 -18.19 11.71 -4.81
C ALA A 114 -17.53 13.01 -4.31
N GLU A 115 -18.21 14.16 -4.37
CA GLU A 115 -17.68 15.42 -3.83
C GLU A 115 -17.69 15.38 -2.30
N CYS A 116 -18.81 14.93 -1.71
CA CYS A 116 -18.91 14.65 -0.29
C CYS A 116 -17.81 13.69 0.16
N LEU A 117 -17.60 12.58 -0.56
CA LEU A 117 -16.62 11.57 -0.16
C LEU A 117 -15.19 12.13 -0.18
N ARG A 118 -14.84 12.92 -1.21
CA ARG A 118 -13.55 13.61 -1.30
C ARG A 118 -13.35 14.57 -0.13
N GLU A 119 -14.35 15.38 0.19
CA GLU A 119 -14.27 16.32 1.31
C GLU A 119 -14.16 15.58 2.65
N ALA A 120 -14.95 14.52 2.85
CA ALA A 120 -14.93 13.74 4.06
C ALA A 120 -13.57 13.08 4.27
N TYR A 121 -13.02 12.43 3.24
CA TYR A 121 -11.72 11.76 3.34
C TYR A 121 -10.55 12.73 3.53
N LYS A 122 -10.60 13.93 2.93
CA LYS A 122 -9.58 14.99 3.15
C LYS A 122 -9.54 15.47 4.59
N ASN A 123 -10.63 15.33 5.33
CA ASN A 123 -10.76 15.76 6.72
C ASN A 123 -10.50 14.64 7.74
N LEU A 124 -10.23 13.41 7.30
CA LEU A 124 -9.93 12.32 8.20
C LEU A 124 -8.51 12.44 8.76
N ASP A 125 -8.37 12.11 10.05
CA ASP A 125 -7.06 11.93 10.67
C ASP A 125 -6.65 10.46 10.57
N PRO A 126 -5.70 10.10 9.70
CA PRO A 126 -5.24 8.72 9.51
C PRO A 126 -4.47 8.16 10.70
N SER A 127 -4.12 9.00 11.68
CA SER A 127 -3.51 8.58 12.94
C SER A 127 -4.53 8.35 14.05
N ALA A 128 -5.82 8.60 13.80
CA ALA A 128 -6.86 8.36 14.78
C ALA A 128 -7.05 6.85 15.04
N PRO A 129 -7.20 6.42 16.30
CA PRO A 129 -7.37 5.00 16.64
C PRO A 129 -8.67 4.40 16.09
N ASP A 130 -9.62 5.24 15.69
CA ASP A 130 -10.91 4.87 15.09
C ASP A 130 -11.00 5.24 13.60
N PHE A 131 -9.86 5.42 12.91
CA PHE A 131 -9.81 5.81 11.50
C PHE A 131 -10.69 4.94 10.59
N GLU A 132 -10.69 3.62 10.79
CA GLU A 132 -11.56 2.70 10.02
C GLU A 132 -13.04 3.03 10.21
N THR A 133 -13.46 3.29 11.45
CA THR A 133 -14.83 3.69 11.77
C THR A 133 -15.15 5.07 11.18
N ALA A 134 -14.19 6.00 11.22
CA ALA A 134 -14.34 7.32 10.64
C ALA A 134 -14.49 7.28 9.10
N MET A 135 -13.69 6.46 8.41
CA MET A 135 -13.85 6.19 6.97
C MET A 135 -15.22 5.56 6.66
N GLY A 136 -15.66 4.59 7.46
CA GLY A 136 -16.96 3.96 7.30
C GLY A 136 -18.10 4.97 7.45
N ASN A 137 -18.04 5.82 8.47
CA ASN A 137 -19.01 6.88 8.71
C ASN A 137 -18.99 7.95 7.61
N ALA A 138 -17.81 8.35 7.13
CA ALA A 138 -17.65 9.26 6.00
C ALA A 138 -18.33 8.68 4.74
N THR A 139 -18.06 7.41 4.46
CA THR A 139 -18.63 6.72 3.29
C THR A 139 -20.15 6.64 3.40
N MET A 140 -20.68 6.19 4.54
CA MET A 140 -22.14 6.14 4.77
C MET A 140 -22.80 7.52 4.83
N GLY A 141 -22.08 8.56 5.27
CA GLY A 141 -22.59 9.92 5.30
C GLY A 141 -22.73 10.52 3.89
N CYS A 142 -21.98 10.00 2.93
CA CYS A 142 -22.00 10.43 1.54
C CYS A 142 -22.81 9.49 0.64
N THR A 143 -23.48 8.46 1.18
CA THR A 143 -24.42 7.66 0.38
C THR A 143 -25.79 8.33 0.30
N THR A 144 -26.33 8.42 -0.91
CA THR A 144 -27.67 8.92 -1.18
C THR A 144 -28.68 7.79 -1.02
N LEU A 145 -29.22 7.61 0.19
CA LEU A 145 -30.26 6.60 0.47
C LEU A 145 -31.68 7.00 0.02
N ASP A 146 -31.83 8.10 -0.72
CA ASP A 146 -33.14 8.66 -1.11
C ASP A 146 -33.66 8.13 -2.48
N GLY A 147 -33.22 6.95 -2.92
CA GLY A 147 -33.73 6.25 -4.11
C GLY A 147 -35.06 5.53 -3.87
#